data_AF-A0AA85EM31-F1
#
_entry.id   AF-A0AA85EM31-F1
#
_cell.length_a   1.000
_cell.length_b   1.000
_cell.length_c   1.000
_cell.angle_alpha   90.00
_cell.angle_beta   90.00
_cell.angle_gamma   90.00
#
_symmetry.space_group_name_H-M   'P 1'
#
loop_
_entity.id
_entity.type
_entity.pdbx_description
1 polymer ?
#
loop_
_entity_poly.entity_id
_entity_poly.type
_entity_poly.pdbx_seq_one_letter_code
_entity_poly.pdbx_strand_id
1 'polypeptide(L)'
;MGRKKRKQLKPWCWYCNREFDDEKILIQHQKAKHFKCPYCHRKLFTGPGLSIHCNQVHKEKLDKIPNALPNRTSTVIDIYGMSGIPEVDMIEHERQKFGLEGEDEPPEKIAKEDESIPFYPPPPIHPALPFMQSLCPPMGPFGHIGLQYHMYHHHRRLLLLQLLLLLNQLLQMTKSPPRLLQRLLFLPIHLHRPT
;
A
#
# COMPACT_ATOMS: atom_id res chain seq x y z
N MET A 1 -26.55 2.76 25.47
CA MET A 1 -25.71 3.31 24.39
C MET A 1 -25.50 2.22 23.33
N GLY A 2 -26.38 2.17 22.32
CA GLY A 2 -26.30 1.19 21.26
C GLY A 2 -25.05 1.40 20.40
N ARG A 3 -24.23 0.36 20.25
CA ARG A 3 -23.02 0.39 19.43
C ARG A 3 -23.44 0.56 17.97
N LYS A 4 -23.39 1.79 17.44
CA LYS A 4 -23.68 2.08 16.03
C LYS A 4 -22.68 1.27 15.18
N LYS A 5 -23.15 0.16 14.62
CA LYS A 5 -22.37 -0.73 13.77
C LYS A 5 -21.94 0.10 12.57
N ARG A 6 -20.64 0.39 12.43
CA ARG A 6 -20.13 1.06 11.23
C ARG A 6 -20.55 0.21 10.04
N LYS A 7 -21.32 0.81 9.12
CA LYS A 7 -21.67 0.17 7.85
C LYS A 7 -20.34 -0.18 7.17
N GLN A 8 -20.12 -1.45 6.85
CA GLN A 8 -18.93 -1.83 6.07
C GLN A 8 -18.99 -1.07 4.74
N LEU A 9 -17.94 -0.32 4.42
CA LEU A 9 -17.83 0.36 3.14
C LEU A 9 -17.81 -0.68 2.02
N LYS A 10 -18.67 -0.47 1.02
CA LYS A 10 -18.64 -1.27 -0.19
C LYS A 10 -17.32 -1.03 -0.93
N PRO A 11 -16.66 -2.06 -1.47
CA PRO A 11 -15.46 -1.89 -2.26
C PRO A 11 -15.76 -1.03 -3.50
N TRP A 12 -14.83 -0.14 -3.85
CA TRP A 12 -15.02 0.83 -4.93
C TRP A 12 -13.76 0.97 -5.78
N CYS A 13 -13.94 1.44 -7.01
CA CYS A 13 -12.83 1.62 -7.94
C CYS A 13 -12.26 3.03 -7.85
N TRP A 14 -11.00 3.13 -7.41
CA TRP A 14 -10.28 4.41 -7.32
C TRP A 14 -10.27 5.22 -8.62
N TYR A 15 -10.12 4.55 -9.77
CA TYR A 15 -10.01 5.20 -11.08
C TYR A 15 -11.31 5.79 -11.62
N CYS A 16 -12.48 5.24 -11.26
CA CYS A 16 -13.76 5.62 -11.88
C CYS A 16 -14.92 5.81 -10.89
N ASN A 17 -14.65 5.73 -9.58
CA ASN A 17 -15.60 5.89 -8.48
C ASN A 17 -16.82 4.96 -8.52
N ARG A 18 -16.75 3.84 -9.24
CA ARG A 18 -17.82 2.83 -9.24
C ARG A 18 -17.74 1.94 -8.01
N GLU A 19 -18.89 1.66 -7.42
CA GLU A 19 -19.05 0.75 -6.27
C GLU A 19 -19.37 -0.67 -6.74
N PHE A 20 -18.96 -1.64 -5.94
CA PHE A 20 -19.16 -3.07 -6.19
C PHE A 20 -19.55 -3.75 -4.89
N ASP A 21 -20.26 -4.87 -4.97
CA ASP A 21 -20.63 -5.63 -3.78
C ASP A 21 -19.46 -6.50 -3.27
N ASP A 22 -18.57 -6.93 -4.17
CA ASP A 22 -17.43 -7.79 -3.87
C ASP A 22 -16.11 -7.25 -4.41
N GLU A 23 -15.04 -7.44 -3.64
CA GLU A 23 -13.68 -7.09 -4.06
C GLU A 23 -13.24 -7.86 -5.32
N LYS A 24 -13.69 -9.10 -5.49
CA LYS A 24 -13.40 -9.89 -6.68
C LYS A 24 -13.97 -9.25 -7.94
N ILE A 25 -15.20 -8.72 -7.85
CA ILE A 25 -15.86 -8.04 -8.96
C ILE A 25 -15.15 -6.72 -9.26
N LEU A 26 -14.76 -5.97 -8.22
CA LEU A 26 -13.93 -4.77 -8.36
C LEU A 26 -12.61 -5.08 -9.10
N ILE A 27 -11.88 -6.12 -8.71
CA ILE A 27 -10.64 -6.52 -9.37
C ILE A 27 -10.90 -6.88 -10.84
N GLN A 28 -11.96 -7.63 -11.14
CA GLN A 28 -12.33 -7.95 -12.52
C GLN A 28 -12.64 -6.69 -13.33
N HIS A 29 -13.36 -5.73 -12.74
CA HIS A 29 -13.63 -4.44 -13.35
C HIS A 29 -12.34 -3.67 -13.67
N GLN A 30 -11.42 -3.55 -12.70
CA GLN A 30 -10.13 -2.88 -12.89
C GLN A 30 -9.35 -3.50 -14.06
N LYS A 31 -9.24 -4.84 -14.11
CA LYS A 31 -8.58 -5.57 -15.19
C LYS A 31 -9.21 -5.34 -16.56
N ALA A 32 -10.54 -5.28 -16.62
CA ALA A 32 -11.26 -5.17 -17.89
C ALA A 32 -11.31 -3.74 -18.44
N LYS A 33 -11.40 -2.73 -17.57
CA LYS A 33 -11.59 -1.32 -17.96
C LYS A 33 -10.32 -0.48 -17.94
N HIS A 34 -9.48 -0.64 -16.93
CA HIS A 34 -8.35 0.26 -16.65
C HIS A 34 -7.02 -0.39 -17.05
N PHE A 35 -6.86 -1.68 -16.82
CA PHE A 35 -5.61 -2.41 -17.07
C PHE A 35 -5.62 -3.22 -18.36
N LYS A 36 -6.29 -2.70 -19.39
CA LYS A 36 -6.29 -3.28 -20.74
C LYS A 36 -5.24 -2.58 -21.59
N CYS A 37 -4.29 -3.34 -22.13
CA CYS A 37 -3.31 -2.79 -23.07
C CYS A 37 -4.02 -2.24 -24.31
N PRO A 38 -3.75 -0.98 -24.73
CA PRO A 38 -4.37 -0.39 -25.91
C PRO A 38 -3.89 -1.04 -27.23
N TYR A 39 -2.74 -1.72 -27.21
CA TYR A 39 -2.12 -2.28 -28.42
C TYR A 39 -2.47 -3.75 -28.66
N CYS A 40 -2.31 -4.62 -27.65
CA CYS A 40 -2.58 -6.06 -27.79
C CYS A 40 -3.82 -6.55 -27.03
N HIS A 41 -4.54 -5.65 -26.37
CA HIS A 41 -5.74 -5.96 -25.58
C HIS A 41 -5.52 -6.94 -24.42
N ARG A 42 -4.26 -7.25 -24.07
CA ARG A 42 -3.91 -8.07 -22.91
C ARG A 42 -4.33 -7.34 -21.63
N LYS A 43 -4.94 -8.09 -20.70
CA LYS A 43 -5.40 -7.59 -19.40
C LYS A 43 -4.32 -7.85 -18.35
N LEU A 44 -3.88 -6.78 -17.69
CA LEU A 44 -2.90 -6.81 -16.59
C LEU A 44 -3.64 -6.60 -15.26
N PHE A 45 -2.91 -6.70 -14.15
CA PHE A 45 -3.50 -6.61 -12.81
C PHE A 45 -3.30 -5.26 -12.12
N THR A 46 -2.30 -4.48 -12.53
CA THR A 46 -1.91 -3.23 -11.86
C THR A 46 -1.46 -2.18 -12.87
N GLY A 47 -1.52 -0.90 -12.49
CA GLY A 47 -1.10 0.23 -13.31
C GLY A 47 0.37 0.18 -13.73
N PRO A 48 1.32 -0.04 -12.79
CA PRO A 48 2.73 -0.19 -13.14
C PRO A 48 2.96 -1.38 -14.08
N GLY A 49 2.26 -2.50 -13.85
CA GLY A 49 2.33 -3.68 -14.71
C GLY A 49 1.87 -3.40 -16.14
N LEU A 50 0.84 -2.58 -16.32
CA LEU A 50 0.38 -2.14 -17.64
C LEU A 50 1.43 -1.26 -18.34
N SER A 51 2.01 -0.30 -17.64
CA SER A 51 3.01 0.62 -18.21
C SER A 51 4.28 -0.15 -18.63
N ILE A 52 4.77 -1.04 -17.77
CA ILE A 52 5.90 -1.92 -18.07
C ILE A 52 5.61 -2.81 -19.27
N HIS A 53 4.41 -3.42 -19.33
CA HIS A 53 4.01 -4.26 -20.46
C HIS A 53 4.04 -3.49 -21.78
N CYS A 54 3.49 -2.28 -21.81
CA CYS A 54 3.50 -1.44 -23.02
C CYS A 54 4.94 -1.11 -23.44
N ASN A 55 5.80 -0.74 -22.49
CA ASN A 55 7.18 -0.38 -22.79
C ASN A 55 8.02 -1.59 -23.23
N GLN A 56 7.82 -2.76 -22.62
CA GLN A 56 8.60 -3.96 -22.95
C GLN A 56 8.17 -4.61 -24.26
N VAL A 57 6.86 -4.80 -24.46
CA VAL A 57 6.31 -5.58 -25.58
C VAL A 57 6.09 -4.70 -26.81
N HIS A 58 5.63 -3.46 -26.61
CA HIS A 58 5.26 -2.56 -27.70
C HIS A 58 6.26 -1.43 -27.93
N LYS A 59 7.25 -1.26 -27.03
CA LYS A 59 8.20 -0.13 -27.04
C LYS A 59 7.50 1.23 -26.92
N GLU A 60 6.32 1.23 -26.31
CA GLU A 60 5.46 2.40 -26.14
C GLU A 60 5.37 2.79 -24.67
N LYS A 61 5.50 4.08 -24.38
CA LYS A 61 5.39 4.60 -23.01
C LYS A 61 3.94 4.95 -22.70
N LEU A 62 3.40 4.39 -21.63
CA LEU A 62 2.05 4.70 -21.14
C LEU A 62 2.15 5.61 -19.91
N ASP A 63 1.84 6.89 -20.10
CA ASP A 63 1.91 7.91 -19.05
C ASP A 63 0.63 7.99 -18.19
N LYS A 64 -0.53 7.61 -18.75
CA LYS A 64 -1.84 7.71 -18.08
C LYS A 64 -2.67 6.45 -18.25
N ILE A 65 -3.33 6.00 -17.18
CA ILE A 65 -4.28 4.89 -17.22
C ILE A 65 -5.51 5.29 -18.06
N PRO A 66 -5.92 4.48 -19.06
CA PRO A 66 -7.09 4.78 -19.88
C PRO A 66 -8.38 4.63 -19.07
N ASN A 67 -9.40 5.44 -19.41
CA ASN A 67 -10.72 5.44 -18.76
C ASN A 67 -10.73 5.78 -17.25
N ALA A 68 -9.64 6.35 -16.74
CA ALA A 68 -9.58 6.88 -15.39
C ALA A 68 -9.98 8.36 -15.34
N LEU A 69 -10.47 8.80 -14.18
CA LEU A 69 -10.71 10.22 -13.92
C LEU A 69 -9.43 11.04 -14.09
N PRO A 70 -9.50 12.28 -14.60
CA PRO A 70 -8.32 13.07 -14.96
C PRO A 70 -7.36 13.31 -13.79
N ASN A 71 -7.90 13.45 -12.58
CA ASN A 71 -7.17 13.61 -11.32
C ASN A 71 -6.61 12.28 -10.75
N ARG A 72 -6.95 11.13 -11.33
CA ARG A 72 -6.59 9.79 -10.85
C ARG A 72 -6.02 8.90 -11.97
N THR A 73 -5.19 9.49 -12.84
CA THR A 73 -4.61 8.80 -14.00
C THR A 73 -3.23 8.18 -13.76
N SER A 74 -2.67 8.33 -12.55
CA SER A 74 -1.29 7.91 -12.24
C SER A 74 -1.06 6.41 -12.44
N THR A 75 0.01 6.07 -13.16
CA THR A 75 0.46 4.69 -13.41
C THR A 75 1.41 4.16 -12.34
N VAL A 76 1.88 5.04 -11.43
CA VAL A 76 2.89 4.71 -10.42
C VAL A 76 2.27 4.05 -9.19
N ILE A 77 1.02 4.37 -8.88
CA ILE A 77 0.33 3.85 -7.70
C ILE A 77 -0.11 2.41 -7.97
N ASP A 78 0.36 1.49 -7.12
CA ASP A 78 0.06 0.06 -7.23
C ASP A 78 -1.23 -0.28 -6.46
N ILE A 79 -2.36 -0.18 -7.17
CA ILE A 79 -3.70 -0.48 -6.62
C ILE A 79 -4.14 -1.87 -7.09
N TYR A 80 -4.54 -2.71 -6.13
CA TYR A 80 -5.13 -4.02 -6.36
C TYR A 80 -6.38 -4.19 -5.50
N GLY A 81 -7.56 -4.22 -6.13
CA GLY A 81 -8.82 -4.20 -5.39
C GLY A 81 -8.92 -2.91 -4.57
N MET A 82 -9.06 -3.05 -3.25
CA MET A 82 -9.03 -1.92 -2.29
C MET A 82 -7.62 -1.65 -1.72
N SER A 83 -6.67 -2.56 -1.94
CA SER A 83 -5.31 -2.42 -1.42
C SER A 83 -4.50 -1.43 -2.26
N GLY A 84 -3.72 -0.57 -1.61
CA GLY A 84 -2.84 0.41 -2.28
C GLY A 84 -3.49 1.75 -2.62
N ILE A 85 -4.76 1.95 -2.26
CA ILE A 85 -5.42 3.26 -2.37
C ILE A 85 -4.82 4.22 -1.32
N PRO A 86 -4.40 5.44 -1.69
CA PRO A 86 -3.91 6.43 -0.74
C PRO A 86 -4.93 6.74 0.37
N GLU A 87 -4.47 6.81 1.62
CA GLU A 87 -5.33 7.05 2.79
C GLU A 87 -6.17 8.34 2.66
N VAL A 88 -5.59 9.38 2.05
CA VAL A 88 -6.28 10.66 1.82
C VAL A 88 -7.53 10.47 0.95
N ASP A 89 -7.43 9.64 -0.10
CA ASP A 89 -8.57 9.34 -0.97
C ASP A 89 -9.59 8.41 -0.31
N MET A 90 -9.13 7.52 0.59
CA MET A 90 -10.01 6.66 1.38
C MET A 90 -10.89 7.46 2.33
N ILE A 91 -10.29 8.39 3.09
CA ILE A 91 -11.01 9.27 4.02
C ILE A 91 -11.96 10.20 3.26
N GLU A 92 -11.51 10.77 2.15
CA GLU A 92 -12.35 11.62 1.29
C GLU A 92 -13.57 10.86 0.78
N HIS A 93 -13.38 9.62 0.33
CA HIS A 93 -14.48 8.78 -0.14
C HIS A 93 -15.44 8.41 0.99
N GLU A 94 -14.94 8.09 2.19
CA GLU A 94 -15.77 7.83 3.38
C GLU A 94 -16.59 9.08 3.74
N ARG A 95 -15.97 10.27 3.70
CA ARG A 95 -16.66 11.55 3.96
C ARG A 95 -17.74 11.83 2.93
N GLN A 96 -17.47 11.60 1.65
CA GLN A 96 -18.47 11.80 0.59
C GLN A 96 -19.64 10.82 0.72
N LYS A 97 -19.38 9.56 1.07
CA LYS A 97 -20.44 8.54 1.16
C LYS A 97 -21.27 8.64 2.43
N PHE A 98 -20.66 8.87 3.60
CA PHE A 98 -21.39 8.93 4.86
C PHE A 98 -21.70 10.35 5.35
N GLY A 99 -20.98 11.37 4.88
CA GLY A 99 -21.28 12.76 5.19
C GLY A 99 -22.51 13.29 4.45
N LEU A 100 -22.94 12.63 3.37
CA LEU A 100 -24.19 12.91 2.65
C LEU A 100 -25.39 12.10 3.18
N GLU A 101 -25.16 10.95 3.84
CA GLU A 101 -26.21 10.12 4.46
C GLU A 101 -26.53 10.52 5.91
N GLY A 102 -26.15 11.72 6.32
CA GLY A 102 -26.32 12.25 7.69
C GLY A 102 -27.56 13.15 7.88
N GLU A 103 -28.41 13.32 6.87
CA GLU A 103 -29.62 14.18 6.94
C GLU A 103 -30.92 13.39 7.03
N ASP A 104 -30.98 12.38 7.90
CA ASP A 104 -32.24 11.79 8.38
C ASP A 104 -32.21 11.67 9.92
N GLU A 105 -32.06 12.80 10.61
CA GLU A 105 -32.64 13.00 11.95
C GLU A 105 -32.82 14.51 12.19
N PRO A 106 -34.05 15.04 12.21
CA PRO A 106 -34.30 16.43 12.55
C PRO A 106 -33.82 16.73 13.99
N PRO A 107 -33.05 17.81 14.22
CA PRO A 107 -32.71 18.22 15.57
C PRO A 107 -33.97 18.81 16.23
N GLU A 108 -34.64 18.03 17.08
CA GLU A 108 -35.64 18.57 17.99
C GLU A 108 -34.97 19.60 18.92
N LYS A 109 -35.28 20.86 18.66
CA LYS A 109 -35.10 22.00 19.56
C LYS A 109 -35.83 21.72 20.88
N ILE A 110 -35.20 22.07 22.01
CA ILE A 110 -35.73 22.67 23.27
C ILE A 110 -34.50 22.69 24.22
N ALA A 111 -34.07 23.72 24.92
CA ALA A 111 -34.32 25.16 25.03
C ALA A 111 -33.08 25.74 25.75
N LYS A 112 -32.47 26.80 25.24
CA LYS A 112 -32.35 28.12 25.88
C LYS A 112 -32.06 28.17 27.39
N GLU A 113 -30.90 28.80 27.69
CA GLU A 113 -30.67 29.87 28.69
C GLU A 113 -30.78 29.45 30.17
N ASP A 114 -29.71 29.54 30.98
CA ASP A 114 -29.50 30.64 31.94
C ASP A 114 -28.21 30.40 32.74
N GLU A 115 -27.47 31.49 32.96
CA GLU A 115 -26.37 31.62 33.92
C GLU A 115 -26.90 31.66 35.37
N SER A 116 -26.55 30.68 36.20
CA SER A 116 -26.44 30.93 37.64
C SER A 116 -25.61 29.87 38.36
N ILE A 117 -24.44 30.30 38.82
CA ILE A 117 -23.53 29.58 39.73
C ILE A 117 -24.21 29.46 41.11
N PRO A 118 -24.17 28.27 41.75
CA PRO A 118 -23.84 28.26 43.18
C PRO A 118 -22.58 27.48 43.51
N PHE A 119 -21.63 28.25 44.03
CA PHE A 119 -20.54 27.95 44.96
C PHE A 119 -20.70 26.65 45.77
N TYR A 120 -19.71 25.74 45.66
CA TYR A 120 -19.39 24.74 46.67
C TYR A 120 -17.87 24.68 46.89
N PRO A 121 -17.39 24.54 48.15
CA PRO A 121 -15.98 24.70 48.51
C PRO A 121 -15.11 23.48 48.16
N PRO A 122 -13.77 23.65 48.01
CA PRO A 122 -12.87 22.58 47.58
C PRO A 122 -12.43 21.68 48.76
N PRO A 123 -12.34 20.35 48.60
CA PRO A 123 -11.65 19.50 49.55
C PRO A 123 -10.11 19.49 49.32
N PRO A 124 -9.31 19.22 50.37
CA PRO A 124 -7.90 19.57 50.45
C PRO A 124 -6.94 18.57 49.79
N ILE A 125 -5.79 19.10 49.37
CA ILE A 125 -4.62 18.38 48.87
C ILE A 125 -3.84 17.81 50.07
N HIS A 126 -3.57 16.50 50.09
CA HIS A 126 -2.46 15.91 50.85
C HIS A 126 -1.71 14.86 50.00
N PRO A 127 -0.39 14.68 50.22
CA PRO A 127 0.51 13.96 49.33
C PRO A 127 0.83 12.52 49.77
N ALA A 128 1.52 11.80 48.88
CA ALA A 128 2.34 10.59 49.08
C ALA A 128 1.77 9.25 48.55
N LEU A 129 2.37 8.79 47.44
CA LEU A 129 2.58 7.38 47.03
C LEU A 129 3.45 6.65 48.08
N PRO A 130 3.54 5.30 48.17
CA PRO A 130 3.55 4.34 47.07
C PRO A 130 2.87 2.96 47.32
N PHE A 131 2.90 2.09 46.28
CA PHE A 131 2.93 0.60 46.33
C PHE A 131 1.75 -0.19 45.73
N MET A 132 2.12 -1.33 45.10
CA MET A 132 1.33 -2.39 44.42
C MET A 132 0.98 -2.09 42.95
N GLN A 133 1.81 -2.43 41.95
CA GLN A 133 2.07 -3.77 41.38
C GLN A 133 0.82 -4.65 41.14
N SER A 134 0.75 -5.13 39.89
CA SER A 134 -0.19 -6.11 39.32
C SER A 134 -1.60 -5.62 39.02
N LEU A 135 -1.90 -5.48 37.72
CA LEU A 135 -3.10 -6.03 37.07
C LEU A 135 -3.00 -5.82 35.55
N CYS A 136 -2.47 -6.82 34.85
CA CYS A 136 -2.69 -7.02 33.41
C CYS A 136 -4.18 -7.32 33.18
N PRO A 137 -4.85 -6.69 32.20
CA PRO A 137 -6.14 -7.18 31.74
C PRO A 137 -5.97 -8.38 30.78
N PRO A 138 -6.88 -9.37 30.82
CA PRO A 138 -6.70 -10.66 30.14
C PRO A 138 -6.84 -10.56 28.61
N MET A 139 -5.92 -11.23 27.93
CA MET A 139 -5.96 -11.47 26.48
C MET A 139 -7.18 -12.33 26.13
N GLY A 140 -8.10 -11.79 25.32
CA GLY A 140 -9.16 -12.57 24.68
C GLY A 140 -8.60 -13.34 23.46
N PRO A 141 -9.01 -14.60 23.21
CA PRO A 141 -8.32 -15.47 22.27
C PRO A 141 -8.98 -15.48 20.88
N PHE A 142 -9.11 -14.36 20.17
CA PHE A 142 -9.57 -14.40 18.76
C PHE A 142 -8.99 -13.25 17.94
N GLY A 143 -7.84 -13.48 17.32
CA GLY A 143 -7.22 -12.48 16.44
C GLY A 143 -5.95 -12.96 15.72
N HIS A 144 -5.87 -14.22 15.29
CA HIS A 144 -4.63 -14.75 14.70
C HIS A 144 -4.62 -14.88 13.16
N ILE A 145 -5.65 -14.43 12.44
CA ILE A 145 -5.71 -14.63 10.98
C ILE A 145 -5.23 -13.40 10.18
N GLY A 146 -5.35 -12.18 10.73
CA GLY A 146 -5.02 -10.94 10.00
C GLY A 146 -3.54 -10.53 10.01
N LEU A 147 -2.80 -10.85 11.09
CA LEU A 147 -1.37 -10.50 11.20
C LEU A 147 -0.47 -11.43 10.36
N GLN A 148 -0.97 -12.61 10.01
CA GLN A 148 -0.21 -13.60 9.26
C GLN A 148 -0.03 -13.19 7.79
N TYR A 149 -1.02 -12.55 7.15
CA TYR A 149 -0.93 -12.13 5.74
C TYR A 149 -0.03 -10.91 5.53
N HIS A 150 -0.03 -9.94 6.44
CA HIS A 150 0.84 -8.77 6.34
C HIS A 150 2.31 -9.13 6.60
N MET A 151 2.57 -10.02 7.58
CA MET A 151 3.90 -10.62 7.75
C MET A 151 4.32 -11.45 6.53
N TYR A 152 3.43 -12.23 5.91
CA TYR A 152 3.79 -13.08 4.77
C TYR A 152 4.15 -12.25 3.52
N HIS A 153 3.43 -11.17 3.24
CA HIS A 153 3.71 -10.31 2.09
C HIS A 153 4.97 -9.46 2.29
N HIS A 154 5.20 -8.97 3.52
CA HIS A 154 6.43 -8.27 3.89
C HIS A 154 7.63 -9.22 3.88
N HIS A 155 7.52 -10.41 4.48
CA HIS A 155 8.57 -11.42 4.48
C HIS A 155 8.90 -11.93 3.07
N ARG A 156 7.89 -12.09 2.20
CA ARG A 156 8.10 -12.45 0.79
C ARG A 156 8.78 -11.32 0.00
N ARG A 157 8.48 -10.05 0.29
CA ARG A 157 9.22 -8.90 -0.27
C ARG A 157 10.67 -8.86 0.22
N LEU A 158 10.92 -9.10 1.51
CA LEU A 158 12.27 -9.18 2.07
C LEU A 158 13.08 -10.34 1.47
N LEU A 159 12.49 -11.53 1.34
CA LEU A 159 13.13 -12.68 0.71
C LEU A 159 13.43 -12.42 -0.77
N LEU A 160 12.54 -11.77 -1.51
CA LEU A 160 12.79 -11.38 -2.91
C LEU A 160 13.92 -10.35 -3.02
N LEU A 161 13.96 -9.34 -2.14
CA LEU A 161 15.05 -8.37 -2.10
C LEU A 161 16.38 -9.05 -1.73
N GLN A 162 16.38 -9.99 -0.79
CA GLN A 162 17.56 -10.75 -0.40
C GLN A 162 18.05 -11.67 -1.53
N LEU A 163 17.14 -12.30 -2.28
CA LEU A 163 17.47 -13.09 -3.46
C LEU A 163 18.03 -12.23 -4.60
N LEU A 164 17.46 -11.04 -4.84
CA LEU A 164 17.95 -10.10 -5.85
C LEU A 164 19.33 -9.53 -5.48
N LEU A 165 19.58 -9.27 -4.20
CA LEU A 165 20.89 -8.86 -3.69
C LEU A 165 21.92 -9.99 -3.85
N LEU A 166 21.55 -11.24 -3.55
CA LEU A 166 22.40 -12.41 -3.78
C LEU A 166 22.69 -12.62 -5.27
N LEU A 167 21.69 -12.50 -6.14
CA LEU A 167 21.88 -12.57 -7.60
C LEU A 167 22.80 -11.46 -8.11
N ASN A 168 22.69 -10.24 -7.57
CA ASN A 168 23.58 -9.13 -7.91
C ASN A 168 25.02 -9.40 -7.45
N GLN A 169 25.21 -9.91 -6.22
CA GLN A 169 26.54 -10.33 -5.74
C GLN A 169 27.14 -11.45 -6.60
N LEU A 170 26.36 -12.47 -6.97
CA LEU A 170 26.79 -13.54 -7.87
C LEU A 170 27.14 -13.00 -9.26
N LEU A 171 26.36 -12.06 -9.80
CA LEU A 171 26.66 -11.41 -11.07
C LEU A 171 27.98 -10.61 -11.01
N GLN A 172 28.28 -9.98 -9.86
CA GLN A 172 29.55 -9.28 -9.64
C GLN A 172 30.73 -10.27 -9.55
N MET A 173 30.53 -11.46 -8.99
CA MET A 173 31.53 -12.53 -9.01
C MET A 173 31.83 -13.02 -10.43
N THR A 174 30.83 -13.05 -11.32
CA THR A 174 31.06 -13.40 -12.74
C THR A 174 31.68 -12.27 -13.57
N LYS A 175 31.68 -11.03 -13.07
CA LYS A 175 32.29 -9.86 -13.73
C LYS A 175 33.70 -9.55 -13.23
N SER A 176 34.21 -10.26 -12.22
CA SER A 176 35.61 -10.16 -11.81
C SER A 176 36.44 -11.12 -12.66
N PRO A 177 37.33 -10.64 -13.55
CA PRO A 177 38.24 -11.53 -14.25
C PRO A 177 39.17 -12.18 -13.21
N PRO A 178 39.44 -13.51 -13.26
CA PRO A 178 40.46 -14.10 -12.42
C PRO A 178 41.79 -13.42 -12.77
N ARG A 179 42.35 -12.64 -11.84
CA ARG A 179 43.69 -12.04 -11.92
C ARG A 179 44.82 -13.10 -11.85
N LEU A 180 44.68 -14.19 -12.60
CA LEU A 180 45.67 -15.27 -12.69
C LEU A 180 45.93 -15.75 -14.12
N LEU A 181 45.46 -15.03 -15.14
CA LEU A 181 45.72 -15.39 -16.55
C LEU A 181 46.24 -14.22 -17.40
N GLN A 182 47.09 -13.39 -16.81
CA GLN A 182 47.82 -12.34 -17.53
C GLN A 182 49.33 -12.36 -17.27
N ARG A 183 49.89 -13.56 -17.05
CA ARG A 183 51.33 -13.76 -16.87
C ARG A 183 51.97 -14.81 -17.79
N LEU A 184 51.26 -15.29 -18.82
CA LEU A 184 51.80 -16.26 -19.78
C LEU A 184 51.86 -15.77 -21.24
N LEU A 185 51.57 -14.49 -21.53
CA LEU A 185 51.66 -13.94 -22.90
C LEU A 185 52.85 -12.98 -23.11
N PHE A 186 53.77 -12.88 -22.16
CA PHE A 186 55.01 -12.11 -22.34
C PHE A 186 56.23 -13.03 -22.12
N LEU A 187 56.41 -14.02 -22.99
CA LEU A 187 57.75 -14.51 -23.29
C LEU A 187 58.28 -13.72 -24.50
N PRO A 188 59.31 -12.88 -24.35
CA PRO A 188 59.97 -12.27 -25.49
C PRO A 188 60.81 -13.34 -26.21
N ILE A 189 60.41 -13.68 -27.44
CA ILE A 189 61.21 -14.44 -28.38
C ILE A 189 62.35 -13.51 -28.84
N HIS A 190 63.52 -13.62 -28.20
CA HIS A 190 64.76 -13.04 -28.72
C HIS A 190 65.20 -13.84 -29.95
N LEU A 191 64.70 -13.45 -31.12
CA LEU A 191 65.21 -13.95 -32.40
C LEU A 191 66.55 -13.27 -32.69
N HIS A 192 67.60 -14.04 -32.49
CA HIS A 192 68.97 -13.79 -32.89
C HIS A 192 69.03 -13.54 -34.40
N ARG A 193 69.57 -12.40 -34.84
CA ARG A 193 70.04 -12.20 -36.22
C ARG A 193 71.57 -12.19 -36.18
N PRO A 194 72.27 -13.12 -36.86
CA PRO A 194 73.71 -13.00 -37.06
C PRO A 194 74.02 -12.15 -38.30
N THR A 195 75.08 -11.34 -38.14
CA THR A 195 75.99 -10.71 -39.11
C THR A 195 75.43 -10.15 -40.41
#